data_AF-A0A7S4WCB3-F1
#
_entry.id   AF-A0A7S4WCB3-F1
#
_cell.length_a   1.000
_cell.length_b   1.000
_cell.length_c   1.000
_cell.angle_alpha   90.00
_cell.angle_beta   90.00
_cell.angle_gamma   90.00
#
_symmetry.space_group_name_H-M   'P 1'
#
loop_
_entity.id
_entity.type
_entity.pdbx_description
1 polymer ?
#
loop_
_entity_poly.entity_id
_entity_poly.type
_entity_poly.pdbx_seq_one_letter_code
_entity_poly.pdbx_strand_id
1 'polypeptide(L)'
;MARSRPIRKAPLWRVLLASCQALAYGWVLSKCKRWDWFRWCSKSSRVECRSPENLRFESNVTDLRVIAPSAGQTGTTSVMNALRELGLRAYHSEDYSSMAKLPMFDKVAPAAWAGAVSRCRMEAMALEPVMDMLPLALSRSPKAKVILTWRDYPSWKKSTDAGGAVKDQRTGYVIYHLMSSHAVLPWIQLADRWTGVFQRLRLEGRPLARPPEVASWLFRQLCNGYSWPIMNVNNRGTYKIYGQEEAYLAHIDEIRRITPPGRLLEVNVRKFRWRELEEFLGLPSTRGDVTLPQLRSKRSRTNNPHLDDLSPQVLLGLFSMTAMHGANYFLLAFLVRILLCLLVGLCSCCCKAEVTRPHRGRGFASGEPPPATLVAAPAHAPEPAGLSARPPAQRSMCDVRFERALRACPIVAILRGLEPPEALAVGNALVEAGLTIVEVPLNSRDALRSIQILAQGLPEDVVVGAGTVLTEEEVAQVAAAGGSIIVSPNMDWLVIRKARAMGLVSLPGVATPTEAFSALRHGASGLKAFPGEQLPPKILKAWSAVLPKDTLLLAVGGVTADNMTEYRSAGVSGFGVGSALFRPGDSVATIRARAEAFVKACPM
;
A
#
# COMPACT_ATOMS: atom_id res chain seq x y z
N MET A 1 61.58 -11.37 -20.61
CA MET A 1 60.44 -12.31 -20.77
C MET A 1 59.86 -12.64 -19.40
N ALA A 2 58.79 -11.95 -18.98
CA ALA A 2 58.12 -12.20 -17.70
C ALA A 2 57.15 -13.38 -17.85
N ARG A 3 57.38 -14.47 -17.11
CA ARG A 3 56.48 -15.64 -17.06
C ARG A 3 55.18 -15.26 -16.37
N SER A 4 54.07 -15.33 -17.10
CA SER A 4 52.71 -15.23 -16.56
C SER A 4 52.44 -16.39 -15.59
N ARG A 5 52.03 -16.07 -14.35
CA ARG A 5 51.54 -17.08 -13.41
C ARG A 5 50.13 -17.52 -13.85
N PRO A 6 49.82 -18.83 -13.86
CA PRO A 6 48.50 -19.30 -14.23
C PRO A 6 47.50 -18.95 -13.12
N ILE A 7 46.39 -18.33 -13.50
CA ILE A 7 45.26 -18.08 -12.61
C ILE A 7 44.68 -19.46 -12.24
N ARG A 8 44.88 -19.88 -10.98
CA ARG A 8 44.24 -21.08 -10.43
C ARG A 8 42.73 -20.87 -10.46
N LYS A 9 42.03 -21.56 -11.36
CA LYS A 9 40.56 -21.64 -11.34
C LYS A 9 40.13 -22.14 -9.96
N ALA A 10 39.27 -21.39 -9.28
CA ALA A 10 38.69 -21.85 -8.02
C ALA A 10 37.98 -23.19 -8.29
N PRO A 11 38.21 -24.24 -7.48
CA PRO A 11 37.58 -25.53 -7.69
C PRO A 11 36.06 -25.38 -7.64
N LEU A 12 35.35 -26.12 -8.51
CA LEU A 12 33.91 -26.01 -8.75
C LEU A 12 33.07 -26.00 -7.46
N TRP A 13 33.51 -26.76 -6.44
CA TRP A 13 32.85 -26.80 -5.13
C TRP A 13 32.90 -25.47 -4.38
N ARG A 14 33.95 -24.63 -4.53
CA ARG A 14 34.02 -23.29 -3.93
C ARG A 14 33.05 -22.33 -4.60
N VAL A 15 32.88 -22.44 -5.92
CA VAL A 15 31.89 -21.66 -6.67
C VAL A 15 30.47 -22.08 -6.30
N LEU A 16 30.22 -23.39 -6.20
CA LEU A 16 28.94 -23.93 -5.74
C LEU A 16 28.65 -23.55 -4.29
N LEU A 17 29.63 -23.59 -3.39
CA LEU A 17 29.47 -23.16 -2.00
C LEU A 17 29.18 -21.66 -1.90
N ALA A 18 29.87 -20.82 -2.69
CA ALA A 18 29.60 -19.39 -2.76
C ALA A 18 28.20 -19.09 -3.33
N SER A 19 27.76 -19.83 -4.34
CA SER A 19 26.41 -19.72 -4.92
C SER A 19 25.33 -20.22 -3.94
N CYS A 20 25.56 -21.33 -3.24
CA CYS A 20 24.68 -21.81 -2.18
C CYS A 20 24.64 -20.84 -1.00
N GLN A 21 25.76 -20.21 -0.64
CA GLN A 21 25.80 -19.14 0.36
C GLN A 21 25.02 -17.92 -0.11
N ALA A 22 25.17 -17.48 -1.37
CA ALA A 22 24.42 -16.36 -1.92
C ALA A 22 22.91 -16.64 -2.01
N LEU A 23 22.52 -17.87 -2.37
CA LEU A 23 21.13 -18.32 -2.40
C LEU A 23 20.55 -18.49 -0.99
N ALA A 24 21.32 -19.02 -0.04
CA ALA A 24 20.93 -19.09 1.37
C ALA A 24 20.83 -17.69 1.97
N TYR A 25 21.73 -16.77 1.63
CA TYR A 25 21.68 -15.37 2.05
C TYR A 25 20.46 -14.67 1.45
N GLY A 26 20.19 -14.86 0.16
CA GLY A 26 18.99 -14.36 -0.51
C GLY A 26 17.70 -14.94 0.08
N TRP A 27 17.69 -16.24 0.40
CA TRP A 27 16.56 -16.93 1.02
C TRP A 27 16.33 -16.48 2.47
N VAL A 28 17.38 -16.41 3.29
CA VAL A 28 17.34 -15.88 4.66
C VAL A 28 16.87 -14.42 4.63
N LEU A 29 17.45 -13.55 3.78
CA LEU A 29 16.97 -12.17 3.63
C LEU A 29 15.50 -12.09 3.17
N SER A 30 15.05 -13.01 2.31
CA SER A 30 13.65 -13.08 1.85
C SER A 30 12.68 -13.54 2.94
N LYS A 31 13.13 -14.43 3.84
CA LYS A 31 12.34 -14.98 4.96
C LYS A 31 12.40 -14.11 6.21
N CYS A 32 13.53 -13.45 6.45
CA CYS A 32 13.73 -12.45 7.51
C CYS A 32 12.77 -11.26 7.39
N LYS A 33 12.23 -10.98 6.19
CA LYS A 33 11.10 -10.04 5.99
C LYS A 33 9.86 -10.37 6.84
N ARG A 34 9.72 -11.61 7.32
CA ARG A 34 8.59 -12.08 8.14
C ARG A 34 8.89 -12.24 9.63
N TRP A 35 10.13 -12.04 10.08
CA TRP A 35 10.49 -12.19 11.50
C TRP A 35 10.16 -10.92 12.29
N ASP A 36 9.58 -11.08 13.50
CA ASP A 36 9.21 -9.96 14.36
C ASP A 36 10.41 -9.09 14.80
N TRP A 37 11.63 -9.63 14.71
CA TRP A 37 12.90 -8.90 14.87
C TRP A 37 13.04 -7.75 13.85
N PHE A 38 12.60 -7.94 12.60
CA PHE A 38 12.55 -6.87 11.60
C PHE A 38 11.47 -5.83 11.93
N ARG A 39 10.38 -6.27 12.56
CA ARG A 39 9.35 -5.36 13.10
C ARG A 39 9.91 -4.54 14.26
N TRP A 40 10.78 -5.12 15.10
CA TRP A 40 11.50 -4.45 16.18
C TRP A 40 12.56 -3.47 15.64
N CYS A 41 13.49 -3.90 14.78
CA CYS A 41 14.49 -3.02 14.15
C CYS A 41 13.84 -1.88 13.35
N SER A 42 12.80 -2.19 12.59
CA SER A 42 12.06 -1.17 11.85
C SER A 42 11.22 -0.30 12.75
N LYS A 43 10.77 -0.75 13.95
CA LYS A 43 10.09 0.05 15.00
C LYS A 43 11.07 0.95 15.76
N SER A 44 12.31 0.51 15.96
CA SER A 44 13.34 1.22 16.73
C SER A 44 14.19 2.19 15.91
N SER A 45 14.19 2.09 14.57
CA SER A 45 14.68 3.17 13.68
C SER A 45 13.68 4.32 13.51
N ARG A 46 12.47 4.19 14.07
CA ARG A 46 11.39 5.18 13.90
C ARG A 46 11.58 6.30 14.88
N VAL A 47 11.61 7.52 14.35
CA VAL A 47 11.39 8.70 15.18
C VAL A 47 9.89 8.71 15.47
N GLU A 48 9.49 8.49 16.71
CA GLU A 48 8.17 8.92 17.14
C GLU A 48 8.37 10.31 17.76
N CYS A 49 7.74 11.35 17.21
CA CYS A 49 7.69 12.71 17.80
C CYS A 49 6.91 12.73 19.13
N ARG A 50 7.09 11.72 19.99
CA ARG A 50 6.45 11.53 21.28
C ARG A 50 7.36 12.10 22.37
N SER A 51 7.35 13.43 22.53
CA SER A 51 7.68 14.01 23.82
C SER A 51 6.40 14.07 24.67
N PRO A 52 6.49 14.03 26.02
CA PRO A 52 5.35 14.22 26.90
C PRO A 52 4.56 15.50 26.62
N GLU A 53 5.26 16.53 26.14
CA GLU A 53 4.70 17.82 25.73
C GLU A 53 3.87 17.73 24.44
N ASN A 54 4.23 16.82 23.53
CA ASN A 54 3.59 16.64 22.22
C ASN A 54 2.40 15.66 22.26
N LEU A 55 2.17 14.95 23.37
CA LEU A 55 1.03 14.03 23.53
C LEU A 55 -0.33 14.76 23.59
N ARG A 56 -0.35 16.09 23.76
CA ARG A 56 -1.57 16.89 23.94
C ARG A 56 -2.21 17.43 22.64
N PHE A 57 -1.63 17.13 21.47
CA PHE A 57 -2.11 17.64 20.18
C PHE A 57 -2.87 16.57 19.38
N GLU A 58 -4.05 16.18 19.85
CA GLU A 58 -5.06 15.54 18.99
C GLU A 58 -5.90 16.64 18.35
N SER A 59 -5.58 16.98 17.10
CA SER A 59 -6.29 18.00 16.34
C SER A 59 -6.70 17.47 14.98
N ASN A 60 -7.90 17.83 14.55
CA ASN A 60 -8.42 17.58 13.21
C ASN A 60 -7.89 18.56 12.16
N VAL A 61 -7.12 19.56 12.57
CA VAL A 61 -6.46 20.57 11.74
C VAL A 61 -4.98 20.66 12.10
N THR A 62 -4.17 21.24 11.22
CA THR A 62 -2.72 21.42 11.43
C THR A 62 -2.32 22.88 11.44
N ASP A 63 -1.16 23.15 12.04
CA ASP A 63 -0.53 24.47 12.06
C ASP A 63 0.38 24.71 10.83
N LEU A 64 0.20 23.96 9.75
CA LEU A 64 0.94 24.20 8.52
C LEU A 64 0.64 25.61 8.00
N ARG A 65 1.72 26.37 7.85
CA ARG A 65 1.72 27.72 7.27
C ARG A 65 2.00 27.68 5.78
N VAL A 66 2.77 26.69 5.31
CA VAL A 66 3.15 26.57 3.89
C VAL A 66 3.05 25.13 3.41
N ILE A 67 2.42 24.92 2.26
CA ILE A 67 2.44 23.65 1.51
C ILE A 67 3.11 23.93 0.17
N ALA A 68 4.16 23.18 -0.17
CA ALA A 68 4.93 23.37 -1.39
C ALA A 68 4.77 22.16 -2.33
N PRO A 69 3.68 22.09 -3.13
CA PRO A 69 3.54 21.04 -4.13
C PRO A 69 4.56 21.23 -5.26
N SER A 70 4.99 20.13 -5.84
CA SER A 70 6.01 20.11 -6.89
C SER A 70 5.72 19.09 -7.98
N ALA A 71 6.38 19.24 -9.12
CA ALA A 71 6.42 18.27 -10.21
C ALA A 71 7.73 17.44 -10.23
N GLY A 72 8.54 17.53 -9.17
CA GLY A 72 9.93 17.07 -9.12
C GLY A 72 10.85 17.92 -10.00
N GLN A 73 12.13 18.06 -9.63
CA GLN A 73 13.14 18.80 -10.41
C GLN A 73 12.82 20.30 -10.71
N THR A 74 11.84 20.88 -10.03
CA THR A 74 11.43 22.29 -10.18
C THR A 74 12.15 23.25 -9.23
N GLY A 75 12.70 22.75 -8.12
CA GLY A 75 13.49 23.52 -7.15
C GLY A 75 12.89 23.59 -5.73
N THR A 76 11.98 22.67 -5.39
CA THR A 76 11.34 22.56 -4.07
C THR A 76 12.31 22.56 -2.90
N THR A 77 13.46 21.88 -3.05
CA THR A 77 14.53 21.87 -2.03
C THR A 77 15.02 23.27 -1.67
N SER A 78 15.19 24.16 -2.66
CA SER A 78 15.59 25.56 -2.42
C SER A 78 14.51 26.31 -1.64
N VAL A 79 13.23 26.13 -2.00
CA VAL A 79 12.11 26.74 -1.27
C VAL A 79 12.06 26.25 0.17
N MET A 80 12.18 24.94 0.40
CA MET A 80 12.16 24.38 1.76
C MET A 80 13.33 24.87 2.61
N ASN A 81 14.50 25.10 2.01
CA ASN A 81 15.64 25.67 2.74
C ASN A 81 15.45 27.16 3.05
N ALA A 82 14.92 27.95 2.10
CA ALA A 82 14.60 29.34 2.37
C ALA A 82 13.57 29.49 3.52
N LEU A 83 12.55 28.62 3.57
CA LEU A 83 11.59 28.58 4.68
C LEU A 83 12.28 28.26 6.02
N ARG A 84 13.30 27.40 6.03
CA ARG A 84 14.11 27.11 7.25
C ARG A 84 14.98 28.29 7.66
N GLU A 85 15.53 29.04 6.72
CA GLU A 85 16.27 30.27 7.00
C GLU A 85 15.37 31.36 7.57
N LEU A 86 14.08 31.35 7.22
CA LEU A 86 13.03 32.17 7.86
C LEU A 86 12.59 31.63 9.23
N GLY A 87 13.18 30.53 9.70
CA GLY A 87 12.91 29.95 11.02
C GLY A 87 11.74 28.97 11.05
N LEU A 88 11.07 28.68 9.94
CA LEU A 88 9.98 27.70 9.91
C LEU A 88 10.53 26.27 10.01
N ARG A 89 9.79 25.40 10.71
CA ARG A 89 10.00 23.95 10.66
C ARG A 89 9.49 23.37 9.33
N ALA A 90 10.34 23.48 8.32
CA ALA A 90 10.06 23.07 6.94
C ALA A 90 10.66 21.69 6.64
N TYR A 91 9.86 20.78 6.06
CA TYR A 91 10.27 19.41 5.75
C TYR A 91 10.03 19.04 4.30
N HIS A 92 11.07 18.57 3.62
CA HIS A 92 10.91 17.94 2.31
C HIS A 92 10.23 16.57 2.45
N SER A 93 9.69 16.03 1.36
CA SER A 93 9.07 14.70 1.31
C SER A 93 9.91 13.61 1.97
N GLU A 94 11.20 13.62 1.66
CA GLU A 94 12.23 12.73 2.18
C GLU A 94 12.41 12.90 3.70
N ASP A 95 12.34 14.12 4.21
CA ASP A 95 12.58 14.42 5.62
C ASP A 95 11.44 13.87 6.50
N TYR A 96 10.18 14.19 6.19
CA TYR A 96 9.07 13.78 7.06
C TYR A 96 8.69 12.30 6.90
N SER A 97 9.04 11.67 5.77
CA SER A 97 8.91 10.21 5.59
C SER A 97 9.63 9.42 6.69
N SER A 98 10.77 9.96 7.15
CA SER A 98 11.61 9.38 8.19
C SER A 98 11.16 9.75 9.61
N MET A 99 10.48 10.90 9.78
CA MET A 99 10.18 11.47 11.09
C MET A 99 8.75 11.27 11.58
N ALA A 100 7.76 11.51 10.73
CA ALA A 100 6.38 11.72 11.19
C ALA A 100 5.52 10.46 11.09
N LYS A 101 6.06 9.37 10.53
CA LYS A 101 5.31 8.14 10.21
C LYS A 101 3.99 8.48 9.48
N LEU A 102 4.03 9.50 8.63
CA LEU A 102 2.92 9.81 7.74
C LEU A 102 2.90 8.68 6.72
N PRO A 103 1.81 7.90 6.62
CA PRO A 103 1.68 6.99 5.50
C PRO A 103 1.72 7.89 4.25
N MET A 104 2.81 7.78 3.50
CA MET A 104 3.11 8.69 2.40
C MET A 104 2.20 8.47 1.18
N PHE A 105 1.29 7.51 1.28
CA PHE A 105 0.47 7.02 0.20
C PHE A 105 -0.88 6.63 0.77
N ASP A 106 -1.91 6.93 -0.01
CA ASP A 106 -3.33 6.59 0.09
C ASP A 106 -3.76 5.84 1.35
N LYS A 107 -4.81 6.36 2.00
CA LYS A 107 -5.50 5.80 3.18
C LYS A 107 -4.95 6.25 4.54
N VAL A 108 -4.49 7.51 4.66
CA VAL A 108 -4.34 8.13 5.99
C VAL A 108 -5.68 8.72 6.40
N ALA A 109 -6.22 8.30 7.54
CA ALA A 109 -7.36 8.98 8.13
C ALA A 109 -6.99 10.46 8.34
N PRO A 110 -7.81 11.42 7.89
CA PRO A 110 -7.41 12.83 7.93
C PRO A 110 -7.01 13.34 9.32
N ALA A 111 -7.68 12.87 10.37
CA ALA A 111 -7.33 13.14 11.76
C ALA A 111 -5.97 12.56 12.17
N ALA A 112 -5.67 11.34 11.72
CA ALA A 112 -4.40 10.69 12.01
C ALA A 112 -3.23 11.40 11.31
N TRP A 113 -3.45 11.87 10.08
CA TRP A 113 -2.51 12.71 9.35
C TRP A 113 -2.29 14.03 10.09
N ALA A 114 -3.38 14.75 10.40
CA ALA A 114 -3.31 16.06 11.06
C ALA A 114 -2.65 15.97 12.44
N GLY A 115 -2.97 14.94 13.23
CA GLY A 115 -2.32 14.70 14.51
C GLY A 115 -0.83 14.38 14.37
N ALA A 116 -0.40 13.68 13.33
CA ALA A 116 1.03 13.42 13.10
C ALA A 116 1.80 14.68 12.70
N VAL A 117 1.23 15.49 11.79
CA VAL A 117 1.79 16.79 11.40
C VAL A 117 1.90 17.72 12.61
N SER A 118 0.86 17.77 13.44
CA SER A 118 0.79 18.63 14.64
C SER A 118 1.74 18.16 15.75
N ARG A 119 1.85 16.84 16.00
CA ARG A 119 2.81 16.28 16.97
C ARG A 119 4.26 16.55 16.59
N CYS A 120 4.58 16.46 15.30
CA CYS A 120 5.89 16.85 14.78
C CYS A 120 6.00 18.35 14.51
N ARG A 121 4.94 19.11 14.85
CA ARG A 121 4.98 20.55 14.98
C ARG A 121 5.35 21.20 13.62
N MET A 122 5.00 20.55 12.51
CA MET A 122 5.43 20.96 11.17
C MET A 122 4.76 22.27 10.77
N GLU A 123 5.54 23.22 10.25
CA GLU A 123 5.02 24.53 9.79
C GLU A 123 5.06 24.65 8.27
N ALA A 124 5.92 23.89 7.59
CA ALA A 124 5.95 23.83 6.15
C ALA A 124 6.27 22.43 5.63
N MET A 125 5.65 22.02 4.53
CA MET A 125 5.89 20.70 3.93
C MET A 125 5.91 20.73 2.40
N ALA A 126 6.81 19.96 1.80
CA ALA A 126 6.83 19.73 0.35
C ALA A 126 6.01 18.50 -0.04
N LEU A 127 5.26 18.57 -1.14
CA LEU A 127 4.51 17.44 -1.69
C LEU A 127 4.97 17.11 -3.12
N GLU A 128 5.48 15.91 -3.32
CA GLU A 128 5.78 15.33 -4.62
C GLU A 128 4.53 14.79 -5.33
N PRO A 129 4.54 14.70 -6.67
CA PRO A 129 3.40 14.22 -7.46
C PRO A 129 2.90 12.83 -7.05
N VAL A 130 3.80 12.00 -6.52
CA VAL A 130 3.53 10.59 -6.18
C VAL A 130 2.72 10.42 -4.89
N MET A 131 2.53 11.46 -4.09
CA MET A 131 1.91 11.33 -2.77
C MET A 131 0.40 11.59 -2.74
N ASP A 132 -0.17 12.25 -3.75
CA ASP A 132 -1.60 12.61 -3.82
C ASP A 132 -2.22 13.18 -2.51
N MET A 133 -1.42 13.93 -1.74
CA MET A 133 -1.82 14.44 -0.43
C MET A 133 -2.30 15.90 -0.44
N LEU A 134 -2.21 16.59 -1.58
CA LEU A 134 -2.49 18.03 -1.62
C LEU A 134 -3.94 18.37 -1.21
N PRO A 135 -4.99 17.67 -1.70
CA PRO A 135 -6.37 17.93 -1.24
C PRO A 135 -6.53 17.73 0.27
N LEU A 136 -5.93 16.66 0.81
CA LEU A 136 -5.96 16.39 2.25
C LEU A 136 -5.24 17.50 3.04
N ALA A 137 -4.03 17.87 2.62
CA ALA A 137 -3.23 18.89 3.29
C ALA A 137 -3.94 20.25 3.30
N LEU A 138 -4.59 20.63 2.19
CA LEU A 138 -5.40 21.84 2.10
C LEU A 138 -6.62 21.79 3.03
N SER A 139 -7.35 20.67 3.04
CA SER A 139 -8.55 20.49 3.89
C SER A 139 -8.25 20.55 5.39
N ARG A 140 -7.05 20.10 5.78
CA ARG A 140 -6.61 20.05 7.18
C ARG A 140 -5.77 21.26 7.59
N SER A 141 -5.45 22.15 6.65
CA SER A 141 -4.63 23.33 6.89
C SER A 141 -5.28 24.54 6.20
N PRO A 142 -6.45 24.99 6.68
CA PRO A 142 -7.27 26.00 5.99
C PRO A 142 -6.58 27.37 5.87
N LYS A 143 -5.52 27.62 6.65
CA LYS A 143 -4.74 28.87 6.60
C LYS A 143 -3.41 28.75 5.85
N ALA A 144 -3.04 27.55 5.39
CA ALA A 144 -1.73 27.32 4.77
C ALA A 144 -1.62 28.03 3.42
N LYS A 145 -0.54 28.77 3.19
CA LYS A 145 -0.22 29.28 1.86
C LYS A 145 0.40 28.17 1.00
N VAL A 146 0.21 28.24 -0.32
CA VAL A 146 0.69 27.24 -1.28
C VAL A 146 1.77 27.86 -2.15
N ILE A 147 2.94 27.22 -2.20
CA ILE A 147 4.05 27.63 -3.07
C ILE A 147 4.26 26.55 -4.13
N LEU A 148 3.72 26.77 -5.32
CA LEU A 148 3.88 25.87 -6.45
C LEU A 148 5.19 26.18 -7.17
N THR A 149 6.14 25.25 -7.10
CA THR A 149 7.36 25.36 -7.92
C THR A 149 7.15 24.75 -9.29
N TRP A 150 7.40 25.52 -10.35
CA TRP A 150 7.13 25.09 -11.73
C TRP A 150 8.19 25.60 -12.72
N ARG A 151 8.20 25.00 -13.92
CA ARG A 151 9.00 25.40 -15.09
C ARG A 151 8.22 25.15 -16.38
N ASP A 152 8.64 25.74 -17.49
CA ASP A 152 8.19 25.28 -18.80
C ASP A 152 8.56 23.81 -18.99
N TYR A 153 7.68 23.06 -19.66
CA TYR A 153 7.83 21.62 -19.82
C TYR A 153 9.18 21.23 -20.48
N PRO A 154 9.68 21.89 -21.54
CA PRO A 154 10.98 21.55 -22.11
C PRO A 154 12.14 21.66 -21.11
N SER A 155 12.18 22.74 -20.32
CA SER A 155 13.20 22.94 -19.27
C SER A 155 13.07 21.94 -18.12
N TRP A 156 11.83 21.59 -17.77
CA TRP A 156 11.55 20.55 -16.78
C TRP A 156 12.01 19.18 -17.30
N LYS A 157 11.59 18.76 -18.50
CA LYS A 157 11.95 17.49 -19.14
C LYS A 157 13.46 17.31 -19.25
N LYS A 158 14.17 18.36 -19.69
CA LYS A 158 15.65 18.37 -19.71
C LYS A 158 16.26 18.14 -18.33
N SER A 159 15.68 18.73 -17.28
CA SER A 159 16.15 18.57 -15.91
C SER A 159 15.86 17.16 -15.37
N THR A 160 14.67 16.63 -15.67
CA THR A 160 14.22 15.28 -15.31
C THR A 160 15.05 14.22 -16.02
N ASP A 161 15.35 14.36 -17.30
CA ASP A 161 16.20 13.42 -18.05
C ASP A 161 17.65 13.44 -17.54
N ALA A 162 18.16 14.62 -17.18
CA ALA A 162 19.48 14.75 -16.56
C ALA A 162 19.54 14.16 -15.14
N GLY A 163 18.44 14.21 -14.38
CA GLY A 163 18.33 13.67 -13.02
C GLY A 163 18.00 12.18 -12.96
N GLY A 164 17.18 11.68 -13.90
CA GLY A 164 16.72 10.30 -14.02
C GLY A 164 17.72 9.37 -14.73
N ALA A 165 18.72 9.95 -15.40
CA ALA A 165 19.88 9.22 -15.87
C ALA A 165 20.80 8.82 -14.69
N VAL A 166 20.35 7.98 -13.76
CA VAL A 166 21.28 7.04 -13.12
C VAL A 166 21.62 6.02 -14.22
N LYS A 167 22.58 6.37 -15.08
CA LYS A 167 23.03 5.57 -16.23
C LYS A 167 23.54 4.17 -15.86
N ASP A 168 23.58 3.85 -14.57
CA ASP A 168 23.80 2.49 -14.11
C ASP A 168 22.91 2.18 -12.90
N GLN A 169 21.68 1.73 -13.17
CA GLN A 169 20.82 1.18 -12.12
C GLN A 169 21.49 0.03 -11.35
N ARG A 170 22.52 -0.65 -11.91
CA ARG A 170 23.24 -1.71 -11.20
C ARG A 170 24.05 -1.17 -10.04
N THR A 171 24.76 -0.05 -10.19
CA THR A 171 25.49 0.60 -9.08
C THR A 171 24.52 1.07 -7.99
N GLY A 172 23.36 1.63 -8.36
CA GLY A 172 22.30 1.97 -7.42
C GLY A 172 21.75 0.74 -6.68
N TYR A 173 21.57 -0.39 -7.38
CA TYR A 173 21.14 -1.67 -6.81
C TYR A 173 22.17 -2.27 -5.85
N VAL A 174 23.47 -2.15 -6.18
CA VAL A 174 24.58 -2.66 -5.35
C VAL A 174 24.71 -1.83 -4.07
N ILE A 175 24.71 -0.50 -4.17
CA ILE A 175 24.71 0.40 -3.01
C ILE A 175 23.47 0.14 -2.15
N TYR A 176 22.31 -0.07 -2.77
CA TYR A 176 21.09 -0.43 -2.07
C TYR A 176 21.19 -1.76 -1.31
N HIS A 177 21.75 -2.81 -1.91
CA HIS A 177 21.99 -4.09 -1.23
C HIS A 177 23.01 -3.98 -0.09
N LEU A 178 24.05 -3.15 -0.28
CA LEU A 178 25.00 -2.81 0.78
C LEU A 178 24.34 -2.02 1.91
N MET A 179 23.40 -1.12 1.64
CA MET A 179 22.70 -0.35 2.68
C MET A 179 21.62 -1.16 3.40
N SER A 180 20.89 -2.05 2.72
CA SER A 180 19.85 -2.91 3.31
C SER A 180 20.39 -4.06 4.19
N SER A 181 21.68 -4.37 4.05
CA SER A 181 22.39 -5.37 4.84
C SER A 181 22.61 -5.01 6.33
N HIS A 182 22.35 -3.76 6.72
CA HIS A 182 22.40 -3.29 8.11
C HIS A 182 21.26 -3.87 8.97
N ALA A 183 20.40 -4.71 8.38
CA ALA A 183 19.20 -5.20 9.01
C ALA A 183 19.37 -6.47 9.88
N VAL A 184 20.59 -7.03 9.97
CA VAL A 184 20.85 -8.22 10.82
C VAL A 184 21.16 -7.82 12.26
N LEU A 185 22.11 -6.91 12.47
CA LEU A 185 22.34 -6.26 13.76
C LEU A 185 21.93 -4.79 13.73
N PRO A 186 21.18 -4.29 14.73
CA PRO A 186 20.63 -2.94 14.77
C PRO A 186 21.70 -1.91 15.19
N TRP A 187 22.78 -1.81 14.42
CA TRP A 187 23.97 -1.04 14.79
C TRP A 187 23.68 0.42 15.11
N ILE A 188 22.75 1.05 14.38
CA ILE A 188 22.34 2.44 14.61
C ILE A 188 21.66 2.57 15.96
N GLN A 189 20.81 1.63 16.32
CA GLN A 189 20.07 1.66 17.58
C GLN A 189 20.97 1.32 18.76
N LEU A 190 21.95 0.43 18.56
CA LEU A 190 22.98 0.17 19.55
C LEU A 190 23.86 1.41 19.77
N ALA A 191 24.27 2.07 18.68
CA ALA A 191 25.02 3.33 18.74
C ALA A 191 24.19 4.45 19.38
N ASP A 192 22.90 4.57 19.06
CA ASP A 192 21.98 5.56 19.66
C ASP A 192 21.76 5.27 21.14
N ARG A 193 21.60 4.01 21.53
CA ARG A 193 21.44 3.61 22.94
C ARG A 193 22.69 3.92 23.77
N TRP A 194 23.87 3.86 23.18
CA TRP A 194 25.13 4.18 23.87
C TRP A 194 25.49 5.66 23.85
N THR A 195 25.18 6.37 22.77
CA THR A 195 25.64 7.76 22.59
C THR A 195 24.54 8.80 22.81
N GLY A 196 23.27 8.43 22.67
CA GLY A 196 22.11 9.34 22.71
C GLY A 196 22.09 10.41 21.61
N VAL A 197 23.04 10.38 20.68
CA VAL A 197 23.24 11.43 19.68
C VAL A 197 22.07 11.49 18.69
N PHE A 198 21.60 10.34 18.21
CA PHE A 198 20.53 10.34 17.22
C PHE A 198 19.17 10.66 17.84
N GLN A 199 18.92 10.27 19.09
CA GLN A 199 17.72 10.66 19.83
C GLN A 199 17.68 12.19 20.09
N ARG A 200 18.81 12.81 20.48
CA ARG A 200 18.90 14.27 20.63
C ARG A 200 18.62 15.02 19.34
N LEU A 201 19.27 14.62 18.25
CA LEU A 201 19.04 15.19 16.91
C LEU A 201 17.57 15.12 16.46
N ARG A 202 16.84 14.08 16.88
CA ARG A 202 15.42 13.92 16.61
C ARG A 202 14.53 14.82 17.49
N LEU A 203 14.91 15.02 18.76
CA LEU A 203 14.10 15.73 19.76
C LEU A 203 14.30 17.26 19.72
N GLU A 204 15.50 17.72 19.38
CA GLU A 204 15.85 19.15 19.38
C GLU A 204 15.18 19.94 18.24
N GLY A 205 14.44 19.28 17.35
CA GLY A 205 13.59 19.93 16.36
C GLY A 205 14.33 20.77 15.32
N ARG A 206 15.67 20.74 15.31
CA ARG A 206 16.46 21.29 14.21
C ARG A 206 16.05 20.52 12.95
N PRO A 207 15.72 21.20 11.84
CA PRO A 207 15.51 20.49 10.59
C PRO A 207 16.74 19.62 10.36
N LEU A 208 16.55 18.32 10.08
CA LEU A 208 17.65 17.41 9.71
C LEU A 208 18.51 17.97 8.55
N ALA A 209 18.06 19.05 7.91
CA ALA A 209 18.63 19.71 6.75
C ALA A 209 19.38 21.01 7.07
N ARG A 210 19.57 21.38 8.33
CA ARG A 210 20.64 22.34 8.68
C ARG A 210 21.94 21.54 8.90
N PRO A 211 22.97 21.67 8.04
CA PRO A 211 24.30 21.14 8.33
C PRO A 211 24.86 21.89 9.56
N PRO A 212 25.60 21.21 10.45
CA PRO A 212 26.89 20.66 10.01
C PRO A 212 27.17 19.21 10.41
N GLU A 213 26.23 18.49 11.01
CA GLU A 213 26.58 17.19 11.60
C GLU A 213 26.45 16.06 10.59
N VAL A 214 27.59 15.58 10.10
CA VAL A 214 27.73 14.37 9.28
C VAL A 214 26.99 13.17 9.89
N ALA A 215 26.80 13.14 11.21
CA ALA A 215 25.94 12.18 11.90
C ALA A 215 24.47 12.23 11.44
N SER A 216 23.90 13.42 11.23
CA SER A 216 22.55 13.60 10.69
C SER A 216 22.45 13.14 9.23
N TRP A 217 23.50 13.36 8.44
CA TRP A 217 23.56 12.87 7.05
C TRP A 217 23.74 11.34 6.97
N LEU A 218 24.64 10.77 7.77
CA LEU A 218 24.81 9.32 7.87
C LEU A 218 23.53 8.67 8.38
N PHE A 219 22.89 9.24 9.41
CA PHE A 219 21.58 8.81 9.89
C PHE A 219 20.53 8.87 8.80
N ARG A 220 20.50 9.95 7.98
CA ARG A 220 19.64 10.06 6.80
C ARG A 220 19.91 8.92 5.82
N GLN A 221 21.15 8.65 5.41
CA GLN A 221 21.43 7.56 4.45
C GLN A 221 21.09 6.18 5.05
N LEU A 222 21.42 5.96 6.31
CA LEU A 222 21.17 4.73 7.06
C LEU A 222 19.68 4.43 7.26
N CYS A 223 18.87 5.46 7.54
CA CYS A 223 17.42 5.33 7.71
C CYS A 223 16.68 5.42 6.38
N ASN A 224 17.19 6.20 5.42
CA ASN A 224 16.72 6.27 4.05
C ASN A 224 17.20 5.04 3.27
N GLY A 225 16.90 3.83 3.76
CA GLY A 225 16.79 2.66 2.91
C GLY A 225 15.81 2.98 1.77
N TYR A 226 16.33 3.62 0.73
CA TYR A 226 15.62 4.10 -0.44
C TYR A 226 15.19 2.86 -1.22
N SER A 227 14.07 2.29 -0.82
CA SER A 227 13.39 1.31 -1.66
C SER A 227 11.99 1.00 -1.20
N TRP A 228 11.65 1.03 0.09
CA TRP A 228 10.33 0.53 0.45
C TRP A 228 9.18 1.45 -0.03
N PRO A 229 9.31 2.79 0.07
CA PRO A 229 8.38 3.72 -0.57
C PRO A 229 8.52 3.75 -2.10
N ILE A 230 9.73 4.01 -2.62
CA ILE A 230 9.97 4.21 -4.07
C ILE A 230 9.79 2.94 -4.91
N MET A 231 10.00 1.74 -4.37
CA MET A 231 9.71 0.50 -5.10
C MET A 231 8.25 0.07 -5.03
N ASN A 232 7.51 0.43 -3.97
CA ASN A 232 6.05 0.36 -4.05
C ASN A 232 5.49 1.36 -5.05
N VAL A 233 6.18 2.49 -5.27
CA VAL A 233 5.87 3.46 -6.34
C VAL A 233 6.22 2.91 -7.73
N ASN A 234 7.27 2.08 -7.89
CA ASN A 234 7.55 1.42 -9.17
C ASN A 234 6.56 0.29 -9.52
N ASN A 235 5.86 -0.27 -8.53
CA ASN A 235 4.83 -1.31 -8.75
C ASN A 235 3.39 -0.77 -8.78
N ARG A 236 3.18 0.52 -8.52
CA ARG A 236 1.88 1.19 -8.69
C ARG A 236 2.01 2.12 -9.89
N GLY A 237 1.13 2.00 -10.88
CA GLY A 237 1.10 2.81 -12.10
C GLY A 237 0.80 4.31 -11.88
N THR A 238 1.28 4.91 -10.80
CA THR A 238 1.01 6.28 -10.39
C THR A 238 2.29 7.11 -10.42
N TYR A 239 2.96 7.17 -11.57
CA TYR A 239 3.63 8.41 -11.92
C TYR A 239 2.55 9.33 -12.50
N LYS A 240 1.98 10.25 -11.70
CA LYS A 240 1.06 11.28 -12.22
C LYS A 240 1.66 12.04 -13.42
N ILE A 241 2.99 12.04 -13.54
CA ILE A 241 3.74 12.71 -14.60
C ILE A 241 4.72 11.70 -15.22
N TYR A 242 4.32 10.98 -16.28
CA TYR A 242 5.16 10.01 -17.00
C TYR A 242 6.22 10.65 -17.93
N GLY A 243 6.74 11.81 -17.54
CA GLY A 243 7.60 12.60 -18.42
C GLY A 243 6.91 12.98 -19.74
N GLN A 244 5.58 12.92 -19.78
CA GLN A 244 4.72 13.36 -20.88
C GLN A 244 4.23 14.77 -20.58
N GLU A 245 4.12 15.60 -21.62
CA GLU A 245 3.76 17.01 -21.50
C GLU A 245 2.35 17.20 -20.92
N GLU A 246 1.39 16.48 -21.48
CA GLU A 246 -0.01 16.52 -21.05
C GLU A 246 -0.15 16.20 -19.55
N ALA A 247 0.51 15.14 -19.08
CA ALA A 247 0.46 14.74 -17.68
C ALA A 247 1.13 15.75 -16.74
N TYR A 248 2.21 16.40 -17.18
CA TYR A 248 2.87 17.47 -16.44
C TYR A 248 1.95 18.69 -16.31
N LEU A 249 1.39 19.14 -17.42
CA LEU A 249 0.49 20.29 -17.45
C LEU A 249 -0.77 20.02 -16.63
N ALA A 250 -1.38 18.83 -16.78
CA ALA A 250 -2.57 18.44 -16.02
C ALA A 250 -2.32 18.47 -14.50
N HIS A 251 -1.15 18.03 -14.03
CA HIS A 251 -0.78 18.09 -12.61
C HIS A 251 -0.63 19.54 -12.12
N ILE A 252 0.00 20.41 -12.90
CA ILE A 252 0.15 21.84 -12.58
C ILE A 252 -1.24 22.52 -12.52
N ASP A 253 -2.10 22.24 -13.49
CA ASP A 253 -3.45 22.79 -13.56
C ASP A 253 -4.37 22.25 -12.46
N GLU A 254 -4.20 20.98 -12.08
CA GLU A 254 -4.88 20.40 -10.91
C GLU A 254 -4.56 21.22 -9.65
N ILE A 255 -3.27 21.50 -9.39
CA ILE A 255 -2.84 22.29 -8.23
C ILE A 255 -3.47 23.68 -8.24
N ARG A 256 -3.48 24.35 -9.39
CA ARG A 256 -4.11 25.67 -9.56
C ARG A 256 -5.61 25.62 -9.24
N ARG A 257 -6.30 24.61 -9.76
CA ARG A 257 -7.75 24.44 -9.61
C ARG A 257 -8.17 24.16 -8.17
N ILE A 258 -7.42 23.34 -7.43
CA ILE A 258 -7.80 22.94 -6.07
C ILE A 258 -7.30 23.89 -4.99
N THR A 259 -6.34 24.76 -5.30
CA THR A 259 -5.83 25.76 -4.35
C THR A 259 -6.78 26.95 -4.28
N PRO A 260 -7.26 27.35 -3.09
CA PRO A 260 -8.18 28.48 -3.00
C PRO A 260 -7.53 29.80 -3.48
N PRO A 261 -8.31 30.72 -4.08
CA PRO A 261 -7.80 32.01 -4.53
C PRO A 261 -7.07 32.80 -3.44
N GLY A 262 -6.00 33.52 -3.80
CA GLY A 262 -5.18 34.30 -2.86
C GLY A 262 -4.25 33.49 -1.97
N ARG A 263 -4.29 32.14 -2.04
CA ARG A 263 -3.35 31.26 -1.30
C ARG A 263 -2.24 30.70 -2.16
N LEU A 264 -2.22 30.92 -3.47
CA LEU A 264 -1.23 30.35 -4.39
C LEU A 264 -0.16 31.37 -4.77
N LEU A 265 1.11 30.99 -4.60
CA LEU A 265 2.27 31.64 -5.20
C LEU A 265 2.94 30.68 -6.17
N GLU A 266 3.00 31.05 -7.44
CA GLU A 266 3.68 30.28 -8.47
C GLU A 266 5.11 30.76 -8.64
N VAL A 267 6.05 29.82 -8.54
CA VAL A 267 7.47 30.11 -8.41
C VAL A 267 8.28 29.39 -9.45
N ASN A 268 8.92 30.16 -10.33
CA ASN A 268 10.10 29.70 -11.05
C ASN A 268 11.33 29.97 -10.19
N VAL A 269 11.85 28.93 -9.54
CA VAL A 269 12.88 29.04 -8.51
C VAL A 269 14.14 29.77 -8.98
N ARG A 270 14.46 29.78 -10.28
CA ARG A 270 15.62 30.52 -10.81
C ARG A 270 15.47 32.04 -10.76
N LYS A 271 14.23 32.52 -10.83
CA LYS A 271 13.91 33.95 -10.85
C LYS A 271 13.37 34.44 -9.50
N PHE A 272 13.02 33.51 -8.61
CA PHE A 272 12.35 33.80 -7.35
C PHE A 272 13.23 34.53 -6.37
N ARG A 273 12.67 35.56 -5.72
CA ARG A 273 13.41 36.46 -4.83
C ARG A 273 12.92 36.37 -3.39
N TRP A 274 13.80 36.74 -2.47
CA TRP A 274 13.51 36.78 -1.03
C TRP A 274 12.34 37.70 -0.71
N ARG A 275 12.32 38.89 -1.31
CA ARG A 275 11.23 39.86 -1.16
C ARG A 275 9.86 39.26 -1.48
N GLU A 276 9.73 38.56 -2.60
CA GLU A 276 8.47 37.93 -3.02
C GLU A 276 8.02 36.85 -2.02
N LEU A 277 8.96 36.07 -1.48
CA LEU A 277 8.68 35.08 -0.44
C LEU A 277 8.25 35.73 0.88
N GLU A 278 8.98 36.76 1.35
CA GLU A 278 8.69 37.47 2.59
C GLU A 278 7.32 38.18 2.50
N GLU A 279 7.04 38.91 1.42
CA GLU A 279 5.75 39.55 1.15
C GLU A 279 4.61 38.53 1.10
N PHE A 280 4.79 37.44 0.35
CA PHE A 280 3.78 36.40 0.26
C PHE A 280 3.52 35.74 1.61
N LEU A 281 4.51 35.63 2.51
CA LEU A 281 4.32 35.09 3.86
C LEU A 281 3.81 36.12 4.87
N GLY A 282 3.75 37.41 4.51
CA GLY A 282 3.41 38.50 5.42
C GLY A 282 4.51 38.80 6.44
N LEU A 283 5.77 38.62 6.05
CA LEU A 283 6.95 38.88 6.86
C LEU A 283 7.62 40.20 6.43
N PRO A 284 8.32 40.89 7.35
CA PRO A 284 9.10 42.07 6.98
C PRO A 284 10.17 41.72 5.93
N SER A 285 10.32 42.57 4.91
CA SER A 285 11.31 42.38 3.85
C SER A 285 12.71 42.70 4.38
N THR A 286 13.41 41.71 4.93
CA THR A 286 14.71 41.88 5.60
C THR A 286 15.91 41.51 4.74
N ARG A 287 15.72 40.67 3.73
CA ARG A 287 16.81 40.10 2.91
C ARG A 287 16.98 40.80 1.56
N GLY A 288 16.15 41.80 1.28
CA GLY A 288 16.18 42.59 0.06
C GLY A 288 15.77 41.82 -1.20
N ASP A 289 16.03 42.41 -2.36
CA ASP A 289 15.59 41.89 -3.65
C ASP A 289 16.59 40.90 -4.29
N VAL A 290 17.08 39.95 -3.49
CA VAL A 290 18.08 38.94 -3.92
C VAL A 290 17.38 37.62 -4.27
N THR A 291 17.90 36.89 -5.25
CA THR A 291 17.37 35.57 -5.65
C THR A 291 17.60 34.52 -4.56
N LEU A 292 16.70 33.54 -4.47
CA LEU A 292 16.85 32.43 -3.52
C LEU A 292 18.10 31.58 -3.83
N PRO A 293 18.78 31.05 -2.79
CA PRO A 293 19.87 30.11 -2.96
C PRO A 293 19.47 28.89 -3.79
N GLN A 294 20.19 28.64 -4.88
CA GLN A 294 20.00 27.46 -5.73
C GLN A 294 20.86 26.31 -5.18
N LEU A 295 20.23 25.40 -4.44
CA LEU A 295 20.92 24.24 -3.88
C LEU A 295 20.94 23.11 -4.92
N ARG A 296 21.85 23.23 -5.89
CA ARG A 296 22.12 22.18 -6.86
C ARG A 296 23.62 21.92 -6.96
N SER A 297 24.00 20.70 -6.65
CA SER A 297 25.35 20.19 -6.91
C SER A 297 25.59 20.09 -8.42
N LYS A 298 26.77 20.51 -8.89
CA LYS A 298 27.20 20.32 -10.29
C LYS A 298 27.89 18.96 -10.51
N ARG A 299 28.40 18.31 -9.46
CA ARG A 299 29.16 17.05 -9.54
C ARG A 299 28.32 15.83 -9.11
N SER A 300 27.49 15.94 -8.08
CA SER A 300 26.51 14.93 -7.70
C SER A 300 25.16 15.17 -8.39
N ARG A 301 24.54 14.11 -8.91
CA ARG A 301 23.18 14.14 -9.50
C ARG A 301 22.08 14.24 -8.43
N THR A 302 22.43 14.66 -7.22
CA THR A 302 21.53 14.77 -6.07
C THR A 302 21.41 16.23 -5.64
N ASN A 303 20.35 16.56 -4.90
CA ASN A 303 20.20 17.88 -4.29
C ASN A 303 21.13 18.06 -3.06
N ASN A 304 22.20 17.27 -2.94
CA ASN A 304 23.07 17.24 -1.78
C ASN A 304 24.44 17.87 -2.09
N PRO A 305 24.68 19.12 -1.70
CA PRO A 305 25.95 19.80 -1.96
C PRO A 305 27.14 19.16 -1.21
N HIS A 306 26.92 18.35 -0.18
CA HIS A 306 27.98 17.74 0.62
C HIS A 306 28.67 16.54 -0.04
N LEU A 307 28.09 15.94 -1.08
CA LEU A 307 28.78 14.89 -1.84
C LEU A 307 29.93 15.45 -2.69
N ASP A 308 29.94 16.76 -2.93
CA ASP A 308 30.99 17.42 -3.70
C ASP A 308 32.23 17.70 -2.85
N ASP A 309 32.09 17.61 -1.52
CA ASP A 309 33.13 17.86 -0.53
C ASP A 309 33.27 16.59 0.34
N LEU A 310 34.15 15.67 -0.06
CA LEU A 310 34.48 14.42 0.65
C LEU A 310 35.27 14.74 1.93
N SER A 311 34.62 15.47 2.84
CA SER A 311 35.18 15.79 4.14
C SER A 311 35.64 14.51 4.86
N PRO A 312 36.69 14.58 5.69
CA PRO A 312 37.17 13.42 6.46
C PRO A 312 36.05 12.72 7.24
N GLN A 313 35.03 13.47 7.69
CA GLN A 313 33.87 12.92 8.37
C GLN A 313 32.99 12.04 7.44
N VAL A 314 32.78 12.45 6.18
CA VAL A 314 32.02 11.66 5.20
C VAL A 314 32.77 10.37 4.86
N LEU A 315 34.08 10.44 4.67
CA LEU A 315 34.93 9.28 4.43
C LEU A 315 34.93 8.31 5.61
N LEU A 316 35.02 8.84 6.84
CA LEU A 316 34.91 8.04 8.06
C LEU A 316 33.55 7.34 8.14
N GLY A 317 32.46 8.04 7.81
CA GLY A 317 31.12 7.47 7.72
C GLY A 317 31.03 6.29 6.75
N LEU A 318 31.55 6.45 5.52
CA LEU A 318 31.58 5.39 4.51
C LEU A 318 32.44 4.19 4.95
N PHE A 319 33.55 4.45 5.64
CA PHE A 319 34.40 3.39 6.19
C PHE A 319 33.69 2.62 7.32
N SER A 320 33.09 3.31 8.29
CA SER A 320 32.30 2.69 9.36
C SER A 320 31.16 1.84 8.81
N MET A 321 30.49 2.31 7.76
CA MET A 321 29.45 1.57 7.04
C MET A 321 29.97 0.26 6.44
N THR A 322 31.11 0.34 5.75
CA THR A 322 31.74 -0.83 5.12
C THR A 322 32.20 -1.83 6.18
N ALA A 323 32.73 -1.36 7.31
CA ALA A 323 33.15 -2.20 8.43
C ALA A 323 31.97 -2.90 9.11
N MET A 324 30.87 -2.17 9.38
CA MET A 324 29.64 -2.73 9.95
C MET A 324 28.98 -3.76 9.02
N HIS A 325 29.05 -3.52 7.70
CA HIS A 325 28.62 -4.50 6.70
C HIS A 325 29.47 -5.77 6.74
N GLY A 326 30.80 -5.61 6.78
CA GLY A 326 31.73 -6.72 6.93
C GLY A 326 31.44 -7.56 8.17
N ALA A 327 31.18 -6.91 9.32
CA ALA A 327 30.81 -7.59 10.56
C ALA A 327 29.51 -8.41 10.43
N ASN A 328 28.46 -7.85 9.80
CA ASN A 328 27.23 -8.59 9.53
C ASN A 328 27.48 -9.80 8.62
N TYR A 329 28.27 -9.63 7.55
CA TYR A 329 28.62 -10.73 6.64
C TYR A 329 29.33 -11.87 7.38
N PHE A 330 30.33 -11.57 8.20
CA PHE A 330 31.06 -12.59 8.96
C PHE A 330 30.17 -13.32 9.96
N LEU A 331 29.30 -12.58 10.68
CA LEU A 331 28.37 -13.18 11.64
C LEU A 331 27.35 -14.11 10.96
N LEU A 332 26.75 -13.68 9.85
CA LEU A 332 25.81 -14.52 9.09
C LEU A 332 26.51 -15.74 8.50
N ALA A 333 27.70 -15.57 7.92
CA ALA A 333 28.47 -16.68 7.40
C ALA A 333 28.81 -17.70 8.50
N PHE A 334 29.10 -17.24 9.71
CA PHE A 334 29.33 -18.10 10.87
C PHE A 334 28.06 -18.82 11.33
N LEU A 335 26.92 -18.12 11.46
CA LEU A 335 25.64 -18.71 11.83
C LEU A 335 25.13 -19.73 10.81
N VAL A 336 25.28 -19.44 9.51
CA VAL A 336 24.95 -20.38 8.42
C VAL A 336 25.86 -21.60 8.47
N ARG A 337 27.16 -21.44 8.78
CA ARG A 337 28.06 -22.59 8.98
C ARG A 337 27.62 -23.45 10.17
N ILE A 338 27.24 -22.85 11.30
CA ILE A 338 26.70 -23.59 12.45
C ILE A 338 25.41 -24.32 12.05
N LEU A 339 24.47 -23.63 11.40
CA LEU A 339 23.21 -24.23 10.97
C LEU A 339 23.45 -25.38 9.98
N LEU A 340 24.36 -25.21 9.02
CA LEU A 340 24.78 -26.28 8.11
C LEU A 340 25.46 -27.42 8.88
N CYS A 341 26.32 -27.15 9.87
CA CYS A 341 26.89 -28.19 10.72
C CYS A 341 25.85 -28.91 11.58
N LEU A 342 24.75 -28.25 11.98
CA LEU A 342 23.64 -28.86 12.72
C LEU A 342 22.74 -29.68 11.78
N LEU A 343 22.45 -29.17 10.59
CA LEU A 343 21.64 -29.85 9.56
C LEU A 343 22.39 -31.03 8.92
N VAL A 344 23.68 -30.85 8.64
CA VAL A 344 24.61 -31.88 8.16
C VAL A 344 25.17 -32.70 9.32
N GLY A 345 24.91 -32.30 10.56
CA GLY A 345 25.22 -33.04 11.79
C GLY A 345 24.38 -34.30 11.99
N LEU A 346 23.37 -34.53 11.14
CA LEU A 346 22.74 -35.84 10.93
C LEU A 346 23.50 -36.73 9.92
N CYS A 347 24.60 -36.24 9.34
CA CYS A 347 25.35 -36.90 8.26
C CYS A 347 26.88 -36.70 8.39
N SER A 348 27.42 -36.73 9.62
CA SER A 348 28.87 -36.68 9.87
C SER A 348 29.33 -37.76 10.86
N CYS A 349 29.07 -39.02 10.52
CA CYS A 349 30.07 -40.07 10.70
C CYS A 349 30.79 -40.28 9.37
N CYS A 350 31.71 -39.38 8.99
CA CYS A 350 32.77 -39.63 8.01
C CYS A 350 33.61 -38.37 7.80
N CYS A 351 34.45 -38.03 8.78
CA CYS A 351 35.70 -37.30 8.54
C CYS A 351 36.53 -37.24 9.84
N LYS A 352 37.22 -38.34 10.14
CA LYS A 352 38.51 -38.34 10.86
C LYS A 352 39.27 -39.65 10.58
N ALA A 353 40.39 -39.47 9.87
CA ALA A 353 41.68 -40.16 9.94
C ALA A 353 41.78 -41.71 10.03
N GLU A 354 42.39 -42.28 8.99
CA GLU A 354 43.50 -43.26 8.97
C GLU A 354 43.64 -44.38 10.04
N VAL A 355 43.72 -45.61 9.49
CA VAL A 355 44.70 -46.68 9.80
C VAL A 355 44.60 -47.42 11.15
N THR A 356 43.88 -48.56 11.15
CA THR A 356 44.32 -49.95 11.51
C THR A 356 43.14 -50.83 11.97
N ARG A 357 43.14 -52.11 11.53
CA ARG A 357 42.15 -53.18 11.83
C ARG A 357 42.33 -53.78 13.26
N PRO A 358 41.65 -54.88 13.65
CA PRO A 358 40.20 -55.11 13.86
C PRO A 358 39.91 -55.77 15.25
N HIS A 359 38.68 -55.71 15.77
CA HIS A 359 37.94 -56.88 16.32
C HIS A 359 36.67 -56.55 17.15
N ARG A 360 35.64 -57.37 16.91
CA ARG A 360 34.64 -57.97 17.83
C ARG A 360 33.61 -57.08 18.55
N GLY A 361 32.36 -57.13 18.03
CA GLY A 361 31.29 -57.94 18.64
C GLY A 361 30.33 -57.30 19.66
N ARG A 362 29.02 -57.66 19.48
CA ARG A 362 27.83 -57.46 20.36
C ARG A 362 27.19 -56.07 20.26
N GLY A 363 25.86 -55.86 20.14
CA GLY A 363 24.68 -56.72 20.16
C GLY A 363 23.56 -56.01 20.97
N PHE A 364 22.38 -55.76 20.36
CA PHE A 364 21.05 -55.42 20.95
C PHE A 364 20.96 -54.14 21.84
N ALA A 365 19.85 -53.41 22.03
CA ALA A 365 18.42 -53.49 21.68
C ALA A 365 17.79 -52.07 21.75
N SER A 366 16.54 -51.99 21.29
CA SER A 366 15.58 -50.88 21.25
C SER A 366 15.20 -50.23 22.59
N GLY A 367 14.90 -48.92 22.57
CA GLY A 367 14.13 -48.21 23.60
C GLY A 367 13.42 -46.97 23.02
N GLU A 368 12.12 -46.85 23.26
CA GLU A 368 11.24 -45.73 22.84
C GLU A 368 11.52 -44.40 23.61
N PRO A 369 11.15 -43.22 23.06
CA PRO A 369 11.32 -41.94 23.75
C PRO A 369 10.09 -41.54 24.61
N PRO A 370 10.28 -40.74 25.69
CA PRO A 370 9.19 -40.27 26.54
C PRO A 370 8.53 -38.97 26.00
N PRO A 371 7.33 -38.60 26.49
CA PRO A 371 6.51 -37.54 25.90
C PRO A 371 6.93 -36.14 26.38
N ALA A 372 6.76 -35.14 25.51
CA ALA A 372 7.05 -33.73 25.80
C ALA A 372 5.87 -33.04 26.52
N THR A 373 6.15 -32.50 27.71
CA THR A 373 5.27 -31.64 28.50
C THR A 373 5.14 -30.22 27.91
N LEU A 374 3.89 -29.74 27.81
CA LEU A 374 3.49 -28.38 27.46
C LEU A 374 3.88 -27.37 28.55
N VAL A 375 4.37 -26.19 28.13
CA VAL A 375 4.49 -25.00 28.99
C VAL A 375 3.59 -23.89 28.43
N ALA A 376 2.76 -23.33 29.31
CA ALA A 376 1.75 -22.31 29.03
C ALA A 376 2.36 -20.91 28.79
N ALA A 377 1.72 -20.14 27.90
CA ALA A 377 2.05 -18.74 27.59
C ALA A 377 1.24 -17.76 28.47
N PRO A 378 1.77 -16.54 28.78
CA PRO A 378 1.11 -15.58 29.66
C PRO A 378 0.06 -14.71 28.94
N ALA A 379 -0.78 -14.07 29.77
CA ALA A 379 -2.07 -13.47 29.48
C ALA A 379 -2.10 -12.29 28.48
N HIS A 380 -3.24 -12.22 27.79
CA HIS A 380 -3.63 -11.38 26.66
C HIS A 380 -3.58 -9.85 26.87
N ALA A 381 -3.06 -9.15 25.85
CA ALA A 381 -3.55 -7.82 25.44
C ALA A 381 -4.71 -8.00 24.44
N PRO A 382 -5.66 -7.04 24.29
CA PRO A 382 -6.87 -7.26 23.52
C PRO A 382 -6.57 -7.51 22.04
N GLU A 383 -7.09 -8.63 21.52
CA GLU A 383 -6.97 -9.01 20.11
C GLU A 383 -7.62 -7.96 19.18
N PRO A 384 -7.04 -7.69 18.00
CA PRO A 384 -7.78 -7.02 16.94
C PRO A 384 -8.91 -7.94 16.47
N ALA A 385 -10.13 -7.41 16.44
CA ALA A 385 -11.33 -8.12 15.98
C ALA A 385 -11.04 -8.99 14.74
N GLY A 386 -11.36 -10.28 14.84
CA GLY A 386 -11.11 -11.27 13.79
C GLY A 386 -11.61 -10.79 12.42
N LEU A 387 -10.84 -11.08 11.37
CA LEU A 387 -11.29 -10.94 9.98
C LEU A 387 -12.45 -11.93 9.79
N SER A 388 -13.67 -11.43 9.91
CA SER A 388 -14.92 -12.15 9.66
C SER A 388 -15.78 -11.31 8.73
N ALA A 389 -16.59 -11.96 7.89
CA ALA A 389 -17.70 -11.28 7.23
C ALA A 389 -18.63 -10.72 8.33
N ARG A 390 -19.02 -9.44 8.19
CA ARG A 390 -19.77 -8.60 9.15
C ARG A 390 -20.34 -9.35 10.39
N PRO A 391 -19.84 -9.09 11.62
CA PRO A 391 -20.28 -9.81 12.81
C PRO A 391 -21.79 -9.62 13.07
N PRO A 392 -22.47 -10.58 13.71
CA PRO A 392 -23.94 -10.60 13.85
C PRO A 392 -24.54 -9.32 14.43
N ALA A 393 -23.87 -8.71 15.40
CA ALA A 393 -24.31 -7.48 16.07
C ALA A 393 -24.28 -6.21 15.18
N GLN A 394 -23.76 -6.29 13.95
CA GLN A 394 -23.63 -5.16 13.04
C GLN A 394 -24.49 -5.28 11.77
N ARG A 395 -25.27 -6.35 11.61
CA ARG A 395 -26.07 -6.62 10.40
C ARG A 395 -27.24 -5.65 10.29
N SER A 396 -27.46 -5.07 9.11
CA SER A 396 -28.63 -4.24 8.82
C SER A 396 -29.85 -5.10 8.45
N MET A 397 -31.04 -4.51 8.40
CA MET A 397 -32.23 -5.18 7.85
C MET A 397 -32.01 -5.65 6.41
N CYS A 398 -31.30 -4.86 5.59
CA CYS A 398 -30.95 -5.25 4.22
C CYS A 398 -30.06 -6.50 4.20
N ASP A 399 -29.08 -6.61 5.09
CA ASP A 399 -28.25 -7.83 5.21
C ASP A 399 -29.11 -9.06 5.55
N VAL A 400 -30.06 -8.92 6.49
CA VAL A 400 -30.96 -10.02 6.89
C VAL A 400 -31.85 -10.46 5.74
N ARG A 401 -32.44 -9.51 4.99
CA ARG A 401 -33.26 -9.80 3.81
C ARG A 401 -32.44 -10.51 2.73
N PHE A 402 -31.22 -10.02 2.46
CA PHE A 402 -30.32 -10.62 1.48
C PHE A 402 -29.85 -12.02 1.85
N GLU A 403 -29.47 -12.27 3.10
CA GLU A 403 -29.12 -13.62 3.54
C GLU A 403 -30.30 -14.58 3.44
N ARG A 404 -31.53 -14.12 3.75
CA ARG A 404 -32.75 -14.92 3.59
C ARG A 404 -33.00 -15.24 2.11
N ALA A 405 -32.89 -14.25 1.22
CA ALA A 405 -33.06 -14.44 -0.21
C ALA A 405 -32.00 -15.41 -0.77
N LEU A 406 -30.73 -15.28 -0.36
CA LEU A 406 -29.66 -16.21 -0.75
C LEU A 406 -29.92 -17.65 -0.28
N ARG A 407 -30.47 -17.83 0.91
CA ARG A 407 -30.83 -19.17 1.41
C ARG A 407 -32.00 -19.78 0.64
N ALA A 408 -32.90 -18.97 0.09
CA ALA A 408 -34.04 -19.45 -0.69
C ALA A 408 -33.63 -19.79 -2.13
N CYS A 409 -32.90 -18.90 -2.79
CA CYS A 409 -32.28 -19.16 -4.09
C CYS A 409 -31.03 -18.26 -4.22
N PRO A 410 -29.81 -18.83 -4.22
CA PRO A 410 -28.57 -18.05 -4.17
C PRO A 410 -28.20 -17.45 -5.54
N ILE A 411 -29.13 -16.77 -6.21
CA ILE A 411 -28.95 -16.18 -7.53
C ILE A 411 -29.33 -14.70 -7.50
N VAL A 412 -28.39 -13.86 -7.94
CA VAL A 412 -28.58 -12.44 -8.22
C VAL A 412 -28.85 -12.27 -9.71
N ALA A 413 -30.05 -11.82 -10.07
CA ALA A 413 -30.43 -11.51 -11.44
C ALA A 413 -29.85 -10.16 -11.87
N ILE A 414 -29.04 -10.16 -12.93
CA ILE A 414 -28.34 -8.97 -13.46
C ILE A 414 -29.03 -8.48 -14.72
N LEU A 415 -29.78 -7.37 -14.61
CA LEU A 415 -30.65 -6.86 -15.67
C LEU A 415 -30.00 -5.71 -16.44
N ARG A 416 -28.80 -5.97 -17.01
CA ARG A 416 -28.07 -4.94 -17.77
C ARG A 416 -28.86 -4.53 -19.01
N GLY A 417 -29.15 -3.24 -19.11
CA GLY A 417 -29.92 -2.64 -20.20
C GLY A 417 -31.44 -2.71 -20.03
N LEU A 418 -31.94 -2.97 -18.82
CA LEU A 418 -33.37 -2.93 -18.51
C LEU A 418 -33.94 -1.52 -18.60
N GLU A 419 -34.96 -1.34 -19.42
CA GLU A 419 -35.64 -0.05 -19.59
C GLU A 419 -36.81 0.11 -18.58
N PRO A 420 -37.10 1.33 -18.10
CA PRO A 420 -38.17 1.56 -17.13
C PRO A 420 -39.56 0.99 -17.49
N PRO A 421 -40.05 1.05 -18.75
CA PRO A 421 -41.38 0.58 -19.10
C PRO A 421 -41.61 -0.93 -18.92
N GLU A 422 -40.54 -1.73 -19.03
CA GLU A 422 -40.61 -3.19 -18.90
C GLU A 422 -40.20 -3.69 -17.51
N ALA A 423 -39.64 -2.80 -16.67
CA ALA A 423 -39.01 -3.17 -15.40
C ALA A 423 -39.92 -4.01 -14.50
N LEU A 424 -41.18 -3.59 -14.29
CA LEU A 424 -42.09 -4.31 -13.40
C LEU A 424 -42.51 -5.68 -13.96
N ALA A 425 -42.75 -5.77 -15.28
CA ALA A 425 -43.14 -7.03 -15.91
C ALA A 425 -42.01 -8.07 -15.85
N VAL A 426 -40.77 -7.63 -16.09
CA VAL A 426 -39.57 -8.45 -15.94
C VAL A 426 -39.36 -8.85 -14.47
N GLY A 427 -39.48 -7.90 -13.54
CA GLY A 427 -39.35 -8.16 -12.10
C GLY A 427 -40.33 -9.21 -11.59
N ASN A 428 -41.61 -9.10 -11.97
CA ASN A 428 -42.64 -10.08 -11.59
C ASN A 428 -42.33 -11.48 -12.13
N ALA A 429 -41.90 -11.58 -13.40
CA ALA A 429 -41.55 -12.86 -14.00
C ALA A 429 -40.36 -13.54 -13.29
N LEU A 430 -39.39 -12.77 -12.79
CA LEU A 430 -38.27 -13.30 -12.01
C LEU A 430 -38.73 -13.79 -10.63
N VAL A 431 -39.57 -13.01 -9.94
CA VAL A 431 -40.09 -13.36 -8.61
C VAL A 431 -40.98 -14.60 -8.69
N GLU A 432 -41.87 -14.69 -9.68
CA GLU A 432 -42.71 -15.87 -9.93
C GLU A 432 -41.88 -17.13 -10.19
N ALA A 433 -40.73 -16.99 -10.86
CA ALA A 433 -39.79 -18.10 -11.07
C ALA A 433 -38.99 -18.47 -9.80
N GLY A 434 -39.00 -17.63 -8.76
CA GLY A 434 -38.30 -17.85 -7.48
C GLY A 434 -37.01 -17.03 -7.31
N LEU A 435 -36.70 -16.11 -8.22
CA LEU A 435 -35.53 -15.22 -8.12
C LEU A 435 -35.89 -13.92 -7.39
N THR A 436 -35.37 -13.77 -6.17
CA THR A 436 -35.73 -12.67 -5.24
C THR A 436 -34.60 -11.68 -4.97
N ILE A 437 -33.51 -11.75 -5.74
CA ILE A 437 -32.42 -10.78 -5.68
C ILE A 437 -32.18 -10.23 -7.09
N VAL A 438 -32.40 -8.92 -7.27
CA VAL A 438 -32.38 -8.26 -8.57
C VAL A 438 -31.48 -7.02 -8.51
N GLU A 439 -30.55 -6.92 -9.45
CA GLU A 439 -29.77 -5.70 -9.67
C GLU A 439 -29.95 -5.15 -11.10
N VAL A 440 -30.03 -3.83 -11.20
CA VAL A 440 -29.98 -3.11 -12.47
C VAL A 440 -28.65 -2.36 -12.56
N PRO A 441 -27.73 -2.73 -13.46
CA PRO A 441 -26.49 -2.01 -13.65
C PRO A 441 -26.68 -0.54 -14.01
N LEU A 442 -25.93 0.38 -13.37
CA LEU A 442 -26.05 1.83 -13.57
C LEU A 442 -25.57 2.33 -14.95
N ASN A 443 -24.89 1.49 -15.72
CA ASN A 443 -24.60 1.78 -17.13
C ASN A 443 -25.73 1.35 -18.08
N SER A 444 -26.92 1.03 -17.56
CA SER A 444 -28.18 0.93 -18.31
C SER A 444 -28.81 2.32 -18.43
N ARG A 445 -29.58 2.56 -19.49
CA ARG A 445 -30.33 3.81 -19.62
C ARG A 445 -31.37 3.92 -18.49
N ASP A 446 -31.46 5.10 -17.87
CA ASP A 446 -32.43 5.42 -16.82
C ASP A 446 -32.51 4.37 -15.68
N ALA A 447 -31.39 3.72 -15.35
CA ALA A 447 -31.31 2.60 -14.41
C ALA A 447 -31.94 2.90 -13.03
N LEU A 448 -31.72 4.10 -12.49
CA LEU A 448 -32.30 4.53 -11.21
C LEU A 448 -33.83 4.55 -11.23
N ARG A 449 -34.44 4.88 -12.39
CA ARG A 449 -35.89 4.84 -12.54
C ARG A 449 -36.40 3.40 -12.58
N SER A 450 -35.71 2.50 -13.28
CA SER A 450 -36.02 1.07 -13.27
C SER A 450 -35.92 0.48 -11.86
N ILE A 451 -34.88 0.83 -11.10
CA ILE A 451 -34.71 0.43 -9.69
C ILE A 451 -35.89 0.92 -8.85
N GLN A 452 -36.29 2.18 -9.02
CA GLN A 452 -37.43 2.75 -8.29
C GLN A 452 -38.74 2.01 -8.59
N ILE A 453 -39.01 1.70 -9.85
CA ILE A 453 -40.19 0.95 -10.27
C ILE A 453 -40.19 -0.45 -9.64
N LEU A 454 -39.05 -1.15 -9.69
CA LEU A 454 -38.89 -2.48 -9.10
C LEU A 454 -39.07 -2.45 -7.57
N ALA A 455 -38.40 -1.52 -6.89
CA ALA A 455 -38.46 -1.41 -5.42
C ALA A 455 -39.87 -1.05 -4.91
N GLN A 456 -40.68 -0.34 -5.70
CA GLN A 456 -42.05 0.02 -5.36
C GLN A 456 -43.07 -1.04 -5.76
N GLY A 457 -42.82 -1.77 -6.85
CA GLY A 457 -43.79 -2.70 -7.45
C GLY A 457 -43.61 -4.17 -7.07
N LEU A 458 -42.44 -4.57 -6.58
CA LEU A 458 -42.18 -5.95 -6.14
C LEU A 458 -42.49 -6.14 -4.64
N PRO A 459 -42.72 -7.39 -4.19
CA PRO A 459 -42.91 -7.69 -2.76
C PRO A 459 -41.75 -7.19 -1.88
N GLU A 460 -42.07 -6.82 -0.64
CA GLU A 460 -41.13 -6.16 0.28
C GLU A 460 -39.91 -7.02 0.67
N ASP A 461 -40.02 -8.34 0.53
CA ASP A 461 -38.97 -9.30 0.81
C ASP A 461 -38.00 -9.51 -0.36
N VAL A 462 -38.28 -8.96 -1.54
CA VAL A 462 -37.40 -8.97 -2.70
C VAL A 462 -36.29 -7.94 -2.51
N VAL A 463 -35.04 -8.37 -2.74
CA VAL A 463 -33.87 -7.50 -2.66
C VAL A 463 -33.62 -6.87 -4.03
N VAL A 464 -33.97 -5.60 -4.15
CA VAL A 464 -33.74 -4.80 -5.36
C VAL A 464 -32.56 -3.86 -5.13
N GLY A 465 -31.71 -3.65 -6.13
CA GLY A 465 -30.66 -2.64 -6.06
C GLY A 465 -29.92 -2.46 -7.38
N ALA A 466 -28.65 -2.07 -7.30
CA ALA A 466 -27.88 -1.63 -8.45
C ALA A 466 -26.57 -2.39 -8.64
N GLY A 467 -26.24 -2.59 -9.91
CA GLY A 467 -24.94 -3.06 -10.37
C GLY A 467 -24.08 -1.95 -10.94
N THR A 468 -22.80 -2.24 -11.18
CA THR A 468 -21.88 -1.27 -11.80
C THR A 468 -21.80 0.05 -11.00
N VAL A 469 -21.91 -0.02 -9.67
CA VAL A 469 -21.76 1.15 -8.78
C VAL A 469 -20.28 1.42 -8.53
N LEU A 470 -19.82 2.64 -8.82
CA LEU A 470 -18.43 3.06 -8.84
C LEU A 470 -18.14 4.24 -7.88
N THR A 471 -19.16 5.00 -7.46
CA THR A 471 -18.97 6.19 -6.61
C THR A 471 -19.85 6.19 -5.35
N GLU A 472 -19.50 7.00 -4.35
CA GLU A 472 -20.30 7.16 -3.12
C GLU A 472 -21.63 7.88 -3.41
N GLU A 473 -21.64 8.77 -4.39
CA GLU A 473 -22.80 9.49 -4.88
C GLU A 473 -23.82 8.53 -5.49
N GLU A 474 -23.37 7.59 -6.31
CA GLU A 474 -24.22 6.56 -6.90
C GLU A 474 -24.84 5.66 -5.82
N VAL A 475 -24.11 5.31 -4.75
CA VAL A 475 -24.68 4.59 -3.60
C VAL A 475 -25.85 5.37 -3.00
N ALA A 476 -25.69 6.68 -2.81
CA ALA A 476 -26.75 7.52 -2.25
C ALA A 476 -27.97 7.61 -3.19
N GLN A 477 -27.75 7.70 -4.50
CA GLN A 477 -28.81 7.71 -5.51
C GLN A 477 -29.59 6.39 -5.54
N VAL A 478 -28.90 5.25 -5.45
CA VAL A 478 -29.53 3.92 -5.41
C VAL A 478 -30.37 3.76 -4.15
N ALA A 479 -29.87 4.21 -3.00
CA ALA A 479 -30.63 4.21 -1.76
C ALA A 479 -31.90 5.07 -1.88
N ALA A 480 -31.78 6.26 -2.47
CA ALA A 480 -32.92 7.17 -2.69
C ALA A 480 -33.97 6.59 -3.65
N ALA A 481 -33.55 5.75 -4.61
CA ALA A 481 -34.43 5.00 -5.47
C ALA A 481 -35.11 3.80 -4.78
N GLY A 482 -34.80 3.51 -3.51
CA GLY A 482 -35.32 2.36 -2.77
C GLY A 482 -34.49 1.09 -2.90
N GLY A 483 -33.29 1.17 -3.48
CA GLY A 483 -32.36 0.05 -3.57
C GLY A 483 -31.79 -0.35 -2.20
N SER A 484 -31.61 -1.65 -2.00
CA SER A 484 -31.14 -2.30 -0.78
C SER A 484 -29.82 -3.06 -0.94
N ILE A 485 -29.35 -3.21 -2.19
CA ILE A 485 -28.08 -3.87 -2.55
C ILE A 485 -27.24 -3.03 -3.52
N ILE A 486 -25.94 -2.98 -3.26
CA ILE A 486 -24.91 -2.30 -4.05
C ILE A 486 -23.92 -3.35 -4.55
N VAL A 487 -23.82 -3.51 -5.86
CA VAL A 487 -22.89 -4.43 -6.51
C VAL A 487 -21.93 -3.64 -7.40
N SER A 488 -20.63 -3.87 -7.22
CA SER A 488 -19.58 -3.18 -7.97
C SER A 488 -18.80 -4.17 -8.84
N PRO A 489 -18.24 -3.74 -9.99
CA PRO A 489 -17.38 -4.60 -10.81
C PRO A 489 -15.96 -4.71 -10.22
N ASN A 490 -15.58 -3.77 -9.34
CA ASN A 490 -14.29 -3.65 -8.69
C ASN A 490 -14.44 -3.59 -7.15
N MET A 491 -13.30 -3.62 -6.47
CA MET A 491 -13.19 -3.42 -5.03
C MET A 491 -12.82 -1.97 -4.76
N ASP A 492 -13.83 -1.14 -4.49
CA ASP A 492 -13.64 0.21 -3.97
C ASP A 492 -14.11 0.30 -2.51
N TRP A 493 -13.18 0.62 -1.62
CA TRP A 493 -13.45 0.70 -0.20
C TRP A 493 -14.32 1.90 0.21
N LEU A 494 -14.37 2.96 -0.60
CA LEU A 494 -15.25 4.11 -0.38
C LEU A 494 -16.71 3.70 -0.63
N VAL A 495 -16.99 3.06 -1.77
CA VAL A 495 -18.31 2.50 -2.11
C VAL A 495 -18.79 1.51 -1.05
N ILE A 496 -17.91 0.57 -0.63
CA ILE A 496 -18.24 -0.42 0.42
C ILE A 496 -18.62 0.28 1.72
N ARG A 497 -17.80 1.25 2.17
CA ARG A 497 -18.06 1.97 3.42
C ARG A 497 -19.32 2.81 3.36
N LYS A 498 -19.58 3.47 2.23
CA LYS A 498 -20.79 4.27 2.03
C LYS A 498 -22.04 3.39 2.06
N ALA A 499 -22.04 2.28 1.32
CA ALA A 499 -23.14 1.31 1.33
C ALA A 499 -23.42 0.80 2.75
N ARG A 500 -22.35 0.43 3.46
CA ARG A 500 -22.44 0.01 4.87
C ARG A 500 -23.01 1.10 5.77
N ALA A 501 -22.54 2.35 5.65
CA ALA A 501 -23.00 3.46 6.46
C ALA A 501 -24.49 3.77 6.23
N MET A 502 -25.01 3.49 5.04
CA MET A 502 -26.42 3.61 4.69
C MET A 502 -27.24 2.35 5.01
N GLY A 503 -26.62 1.33 5.63
CA GLY A 503 -27.31 0.09 5.98
C GLY A 503 -27.67 -0.80 4.79
N LEU A 504 -27.04 -0.59 3.62
CA LEU A 504 -27.24 -1.39 2.42
C LEU A 504 -26.31 -2.60 2.38
N VAL A 505 -26.68 -3.61 1.59
CA VAL A 505 -25.81 -4.75 1.25
C VAL A 505 -24.74 -4.29 0.28
N SER A 506 -23.49 -4.71 0.48
CA SER A 506 -22.39 -4.42 -0.44
C SER A 506 -21.72 -5.71 -0.94
N LEU A 507 -21.73 -5.89 -2.27
CA LEU A 507 -21.09 -6.98 -3.02
C LEU A 507 -20.04 -6.45 -4.00
N PRO A 508 -18.85 -6.01 -3.53
CA PRO A 508 -17.77 -5.56 -4.38
C PRO A 508 -17.18 -6.69 -5.23
N GLY A 509 -16.75 -6.34 -6.45
CA GLY A 509 -16.06 -7.24 -7.37
C GLY A 509 -14.60 -7.44 -6.97
N VAL A 510 -14.14 -8.69 -6.94
CA VAL A 510 -12.77 -9.08 -6.59
C VAL A 510 -12.24 -10.12 -7.56
N ALA A 511 -10.96 -10.01 -7.92
CA ALA A 511 -10.24 -10.95 -8.78
C ALA A 511 -9.00 -11.56 -8.09
N THR A 512 -8.69 -11.14 -6.86
CA THR A 512 -7.58 -11.68 -6.05
C THR A 512 -7.94 -11.83 -4.56
N PRO A 513 -7.24 -12.72 -3.81
CA PRO A 513 -7.39 -12.79 -2.35
C PRO A 513 -7.08 -11.48 -1.63
N THR A 514 -6.13 -10.68 -2.14
CA THR A 514 -5.79 -9.37 -1.56
C THR A 514 -6.99 -8.43 -1.59
N GLU A 515 -7.72 -8.40 -2.70
CA GLU A 515 -8.93 -7.60 -2.83
C GLU A 515 -10.06 -8.16 -1.97
N ALA A 516 -10.22 -9.49 -1.92
CA ALA A 516 -11.19 -10.16 -1.07
C ALA A 516 -11.02 -9.79 0.41
N PHE A 517 -9.82 -9.93 0.97
CA PHE A 517 -9.55 -9.54 2.35
C PHE A 517 -9.70 -8.03 2.59
N SER A 518 -9.36 -7.21 1.59
CA SER A 518 -9.57 -5.76 1.66
C SER A 518 -11.07 -5.42 1.74
N ALA A 519 -11.88 -5.99 0.86
CA ALA A 519 -13.32 -5.80 0.84
C ALA A 519 -13.97 -6.18 2.18
N LEU A 520 -13.65 -7.36 2.71
CA LEU A 520 -14.15 -7.82 4.01
C LEU A 520 -13.74 -6.89 5.15
N ARG A 521 -12.48 -6.42 5.17
CA ARG A 521 -12.01 -5.45 6.18
C ARG A 521 -12.79 -4.12 6.13
N HIS A 522 -13.23 -3.71 4.94
CA HIS A 522 -14.00 -2.48 4.77
C HIS A 522 -15.50 -2.67 5.05
N GLY A 523 -15.94 -3.90 5.30
CA GLY A 523 -17.28 -4.24 5.75
C GLY A 523 -18.22 -4.65 4.63
N ALA A 524 -17.70 -5.26 3.56
CA ALA A 524 -18.50 -5.90 2.54
C ALA A 524 -19.41 -6.99 3.16
N SER A 525 -20.66 -7.07 2.69
CA SER A 525 -21.63 -8.10 3.12
C SER A 525 -21.31 -9.45 2.46
N GLY A 526 -20.71 -9.41 1.27
CA GLY A 526 -20.21 -10.58 0.53
C GLY A 526 -19.24 -10.14 -0.55
N LEU A 527 -18.73 -11.09 -1.32
CA LEU A 527 -17.74 -10.87 -2.37
C LEU A 527 -18.28 -11.34 -3.71
N LYS A 528 -18.13 -10.53 -4.75
CA LYS A 528 -18.39 -10.92 -6.13
C LYS A 528 -17.07 -11.35 -6.78
N ALA A 529 -16.87 -12.64 -7.01
CA ALA A 529 -15.75 -13.14 -7.81
C ALA A 529 -16.03 -12.83 -9.29
N PHE A 530 -15.33 -11.84 -9.86
CA PHE A 530 -15.58 -11.34 -11.20
C PHE A 530 -14.27 -10.90 -11.90
N PRO A 531 -14.08 -11.24 -13.19
CA PRO A 531 -14.95 -12.08 -14.03
C PRO A 531 -14.76 -13.59 -13.74
N GLY A 532 -15.86 -14.33 -13.59
CA GLY A 532 -15.86 -15.76 -13.24
C GLY A 532 -15.15 -16.66 -14.26
N GLU A 533 -15.16 -16.30 -15.54
CA GLU A 533 -14.41 -17.00 -16.58
C GLU A 533 -12.89 -17.05 -16.31
N GLN A 534 -12.34 -16.05 -15.60
CA GLN A 534 -10.94 -16.02 -15.17
C GLN A 534 -10.74 -16.61 -13.75
N LEU A 535 -11.83 -16.94 -13.05
CA LEU A 535 -11.83 -17.46 -11.69
C LEU A 535 -12.58 -18.79 -11.63
N PRO A 536 -12.09 -19.84 -12.32
CA PRO A 536 -12.76 -21.14 -12.37
C PRO A 536 -12.85 -21.78 -10.97
N PRO A 537 -13.72 -22.80 -10.79
CA PRO A 537 -13.98 -23.43 -9.49
C PRO A 537 -12.71 -23.82 -8.71
N LYS A 538 -11.66 -24.29 -9.40
CA LYS A 538 -10.37 -24.63 -8.78
C LYS A 538 -9.72 -23.45 -8.05
N ILE A 539 -9.80 -22.24 -8.60
CA ILE A 539 -9.25 -21.03 -8.00
C ILE A 539 -10.09 -20.60 -6.80
N LEU A 540 -11.42 -20.58 -6.95
CA LEU A 540 -12.32 -20.21 -5.86
C LEU A 540 -12.25 -21.19 -4.69
N LYS A 541 -12.06 -22.49 -4.95
CA LYS A 541 -11.77 -23.49 -3.90
C LYS A 541 -10.52 -23.16 -3.10
N ALA A 542 -9.46 -22.68 -3.77
CA ALA A 542 -8.24 -22.25 -3.09
C ALA A 542 -8.45 -20.98 -2.26
N TRP A 543 -9.35 -20.08 -2.70
CA TRP A 543 -9.72 -18.90 -1.92
C TRP A 543 -10.54 -19.26 -0.69
N SER A 544 -11.54 -20.13 -0.82
CA SER A 544 -12.38 -20.61 0.28
C SER A 544 -11.56 -21.25 1.41
N ALA A 545 -10.37 -21.80 1.12
CA ALA A 545 -9.46 -22.34 2.13
C ALA A 545 -8.79 -21.28 3.03
N VAL A 546 -8.71 -20.03 2.57
CA VAL A 546 -8.06 -18.93 3.30
C VAL A 546 -9.03 -17.85 3.76
N LEU A 547 -10.18 -17.72 3.10
CA LEU A 547 -11.20 -16.76 3.49
C LEU A 547 -11.84 -17.16 4.83
N PRO A 548 -12.34 -16.19 5.62
CA PRO A 548 -13.13 -16.49 6.81
C PRO A 548 -14.31 -17.40 6.45
N LYS A 549 -14.64 -18.37 7.33
CA LYS A 549 -15.63 -19.42 7.05
C LYS A 549 -17.00 -18.89 6.61
N ASP A 550 -17.44 -17.78 7.19
CA ASP A 550 -18.76 -17.20 6.92
C ASP A 550 -18.76 -16.23 5.73
N THR A 551 -17.70 -16.22 4.92
CA THR A 551 -17.61 -15.32 3.76
C THR A 551 -18.56 -15.76 2.67
N LEU A 552 -19.53 -14.90 2.35
CA LEU A 552 -20.36 -15.07 1.16
C LEU A 552 -19.52 -14.76 -0.09
N LEU A 553 -19.28 -15.77 -0.92
CA LEU A 553 -18.52 -15.64 -2.18
C LEU A 553 -19.44 -15.99 -3.35
N LEU A 554 -19.75 -15.03 -4.21
CA LEU A 554 -20.65 -15.21 -5.35
C LEU A 554 -19.87 -15.21 -6.67
N ALA A 555 -20.02 -16.25 -7.49
CA ALA A 555 -19.40 -16.32 -8.81
C ALA A 555 -20.22 -15.51 -9.84
N VAL A 556 -19.57 -14.62 -10.59
CA VAL A 556 -20.26 -13.75 -11.56
C VAL A 556 -19.45 -13.64 -12.85
N GLY A 557 -20.11 -13.89 -13.99
CA GLY A 557 -19.49 -13.88 -15.32
C GLY A 557 -19.15 -15.30 -15.79
N GLY A 558 -19.76 -15.74 -16.88
CA GLY A 558 -19.60 -17.11 -17.41
C GLY A 558 -20.37 -18.20 -16.64
N VAL A 559 -21.26 -17.84 -15.71
CA VAL A 559 -22.11 -18.80 -14.99
C VAL A 559 -23.29 -19.21 -15.86
N THR A 560 -23.50 -20.52 -16.00
CA THR A 560 -24.63 -21.14 -16.73
C THR A 560 -25.27 -22.19 -15.83
N ALA A 561 -26.50 -22.61 -16.16
CA ALA A 561 -27.19 -23.68 -15.42
C ALA A 561 -26.32 -24.95 -15.29
N ASP A 562 -25.54 -25.27 -16.32
CA ASP A 562 -24.73 -26.49 -16.38
C ASP A 562 -23.49 -26.46 -15.47
N ASN A 563 -22.95 -25.28 -15.13
CA ASN A 563 -21.69 -25.17 -14.40
C ASN A 563 -21.82 -24.75 -12.93
N MET A 564 -23.03 -24.41 -12.47
CA MET A 564 -23.28 -23.96 -11.09
C MET A 564 -22.88 -24.99 -10.03
N THR A 565 -23.10 -26.27 -10.29
CA THR A 565 -22.76 -27.37 -9.37
C THR A 565 -21.25 -27.44 -9.08
N GLU A 566 -20.41 -27.20 -10.09
CA GLU A 566 -18.95 -27.19 -9.92
C GLU A 566 -18.50 -26.03 -9.04
N TYR A 567 -19.04 -24.83 -9.28
CA TYR A 567 -18.77 -23.66 -8.47
C TYR A 567 -19.25 -23.85 -7.02
N ARG A 568 -20.46 -24.39 -6.81
CA ARG A 568 -20.97 -24.68 -5.47
C ARG A 568 -20.06 -25.62 -4.70
N SER A 569 -19.58 -26.69 -5.36
CA SER A 569 -18.63 -27.66 -4.80
C SER A 569 -17.26 -27.04 -4.46
N ALA A 570 -16.94 -25.87 -5.02
CA ALA A 570 -15.75 -25.08 -4.70
C ALA A 570 -15.93 -24.13 -3.49
N GLY A 571 -17.10 -24.14 -2.84
CA GLY A 571 -17.40 -23.28 -1.70
C GLY A 571 -18.00 -21.92 -2.08
N VAL A 572 -18.49 -21.76 -3.32
CA VAL A 572 -19.22 -20.57 -3.75
C VAL A 572 -20.61 -20.55 -3.11
N SER A 573 -20.94 -19.44 -2.46
CA SER A 573 -22.20 -19.24 -1.72
C SER A 573 -23.37 -18.84 -2.61
N GLY A 574 -23.11 -18.36 -3.82
CA GLY A 574 -24.16 -18.04 -4.80
C GLY A 574 -23.63 -17.52 -6.14
N PHE A 575 -24.52 -16.97 -6.95
CA PHE A 575 -24.25 -16.70 -8.36
C PHE A 575 -24.81 -15.35 -8.77
N GLY A 576 -24.13 -14.67 -9.69
CA GLY A 576 -24.70 -13.54 -10.43
C GLY A 576 -24.84 -13.91 -11.90
N VAL A 577 -26.06 -13.83 -12.42
CA VAL A 577 -26.40 -14.25 -13.78
C VAL A 577 -26.88 -13.05 -14.59
N GLY A 578 -26.14 -12.72 -15.65
CA GLY A 578 -26.42 -11.59 -16.54
C GLY A 578 -27.01 -12.02 -17.85
N SER A 579 -26.23 -11.93 -18.93
CA SER A 579 -26.67 -12.17 -20.32
C SER A 579 -27.20 -13.58 -20.61
N ALA A 580 -26.95 -14.56 -19.74
CA ALA A 580 -27.55 -15.88 -19.82
C ALA A 580 -29.01 -15.91 -19.32
N LEU A 581 -29.40 -14.95 -18.49
CA LEU A 581 -30.76 -14.78 -17.97
C LEU A 581 -31.51 -13.70 -18.77
N PHE A 582 -30.97 -12.48 -18.83
CA PHE A 582 -31.62 -11.30 -19.39
C PHE A 582 -30.78 -10.66 -20.51
N ARG A 583 -31.42 -10.32 -21.63
CA ARG A 583 -30.86 -9.46 -22.66
C ARG A 583 -31.92 -8.41 -23.04
N PRO A 584 -31.53 -7.16 -23.33
CA PRO A 584 -32.47 -6.15 -23.80
C PRO A 584 -33.26 -6.63 -25.02
N GLY A 585 -34.58 -6.50 -24.97
CA GLY A 585 -35.50 -6.94 -26.02
C GLY A 585 -35.95 -8.40 -25.95
N ASP A 586 -35.46 -9.21 -25.01
CA ASP A 586 -36.03 -10.54 -24.76
C ASP A 586 -37.48 -10.41 -24.25
N SER A 587 -38.38 -11.30 -24.69
CA SER A 587 -39.75 -11.33 -24.17
C SER A 587 -39.81 -11.80 -22.71
N VAL A 588 -40.81 -11.33 -21.96
CA VAL A 588 -41.04 -11.74 -20.56
C VAL A 588 -41.16 -13.25 -20.42
N ALA A 589 -41.80 -13.93 -21.38
CA ALA A 589 -41.91 -15.39 -21.39
C ALA A 589 -40.54 -16.09 -21.52
N THR A 590 -39.66 -15.59 -22.39
CA THR A 590 -38.29 -16.10 -22.54
C THR A 590 -37.48 -15.89 -21.27
N ILE A 591 -37.60 -14.72 -20.64
CA ILE A 591 -36.92 -14.41 -19.37
C ILE A 591 -37.40 -15.34 -18.26
N ARG A 592 -38.71 -15.56 -18.13
CA ARG A 592 -39.30 -16.49 -17.16
C ARG A 592 -38.77 -17.92 -17.35
N ALA A 593 -38.80 -18.43 -18.58
CA ALA A 593 -38.32 -19.79 -18.88
C ALA A 593 -36.83 -19.98 -18.52
N ARG A 594 -35.98 -18.97 -18.77
CA ARG A 594 -34.57 -19.00 -18.36
C ARG A 594 -34.42 -18.92 -16.84
N ALA A 595 -35.21 -18.09 -16.17
CA ALA A 595 -35.22 -17.98 -14.71
C ALA A 595 -35.58 -19.33 -14.06
N GLU A 596 -36.64 -19.99 -14.54
CA GLU A 596 -37.05 -21.32 -14.08
C GLU A 596 -35.96 -22.37 -14.30
N ALA A 597 -35.27 -22.32 -15.45
CA ALA A 597 -34.14 -23.22 -15.73
C ALA A 597 -32.98 -23.02 -14.74
N PHE A 598 -32.63 -21.76 -14.42
CA PHE A 598 -31.62 -21.44 -13.41
C PHE A 598 -32.03 -21.88 -12.01
N VAL A 599 -33.28 -21.66 -11.62
CA VAL A 599 -33.80 -22.08 -10.30
C VAL A 599 -33.79 -23.59 -10.18
N LYS A 600 -34.23 -24.32 -11.22
CA LYS A 600 -34.19 -25.78 -11.27
C LYS A 600 -32.76 -26.34 -11.19
N ALA A 601 -31.80 -25.67 -11.82
CA ALA A 601 -30.39 -26.07 -11.80
C ALA A 601 -29.64 -25.60 -10.55
N CYS A 602 -30.24 -24.74 -9.72
CA CYS A 602 -29.56 -24.12 -8.60
C CYS A 602 -29.26 -25.16 -7.51
N PRO A 603 -27.98 -25.41 -7.18
CA PRO A 603 -27.63 -26.32 -6.11
C PRO A 603 -27.86 -25.64 -4.76
N MET A 604 -28.84 -26.13 -4.00
CA MET A 604 -29.19 -25.63 -2.66
C MET A 604 -28.10 -25.91 -1.63
#